data_AF-A0A961C693-F1
#
_entry.id   AF-A0A961C693-F1
#
_cell.length_a   1.000
_cell.length_b   1.000
_cell.length_c   1.000
_cell.angle_alpha   90.00
_cell.angle_beta   90.00
_cell.angle_gamma   90.00
#
_symmetry.space_group_name_H-M   'P 1'
#
loop_
_entity.id
_entity.type
_entity.pdbx_description
1 polymer ?
#
loop_
_entity_poly.entity_id
_entity_poly.type
_entity_poly.pdbx_seq_one_letter_code
_entity_poly.pdbx_strand_id
1 'polypeptide(L)'
;MTSDEQLLDSLADGSHGAFESIFDAHVDFVFGVAFRRTGSRAEAEDIVAEVFGELWRQREHIEVRHGSLKPWLAGTTSNLARKYWRSTTRRDRAVVRLGSRTEAVCEDFTDQSVARIDGASRLQL
;
A
#
# COMPACT_ATOMS: atom_id res chain seq x y z
N MET A 1 3.32 -3.91 -25.41
CA MET A 1 3.09 -3.88 -23.95
C MET A 1 4.23 -4.64 -23.31
N THR A 2 5.09 -3.96 -22.56
CA THR A 2 6.17 -4.59 -21.80
C THR A 2 5.57 -5.30 -20.59
N SER A 3 5.98 -6.54 -20.30
CA SER A 3 5.46 -7.27 -19.14
C SER A 3 6.06 -6.72 -17.83
N ASP A 4 5.36 -6.94 -16.71
CA ASP A 4 5.89 -6.60 -15.37
C ASP A 4 7.25 -7.29 -15.12
N GLU A 5 7.43 -8.52 -15.62
CA GLU A 5 8.70 -9.26 -15.54
C GLU A 5 9.84 -8.54 -16.28
N GLN A 6 9.62 -8.13 -17.54
CA GLN A 6 10.63 -7.40 -18.32
C GLN A 6 11.00 -6.04 -17.70
N LEU A 7 10.01 -5.36 -17.12
CA LEU A 7 10.24 -4.10 -16.41
C LEU A 7 11.06 -4.33 -15.14
N LEU A 8 10.83 -5.43 -14.41
CA LEU A 8 11.60 -5.74 -13.21
C LEU A 8 13.04 -6.18 -13.50
N ASP A 9 13.27 -6.96 -14.56
CA ASP A 9 14.62 -7.30 -15.00
C ASP A 9 15.41 -6.02 -15.32
N SER A 10 14.79 -5.11 -16.08
CA SER A 10 15.39 -3.81 -16.39
C SER A 10 15.58 -2.94 -15.14
N LEU A 11 14.65 -3.01 -14.19
CA LEU A 11 14.73 -2.28 -12.93
C LEU A 11 15.88 -2.80 -12.06
N ALA A 12 16.11 -4.12 -12.03
CA ALA A 12 17.21 -4.74 -11.29
C ALA A 12 18.58 -4.18 -11.74
N ASP A 13 18.73 -3.93 -13.04
CA ASP A 13 19.90 -3.29 -13.65
C ASP A 13 20.02 -1.77 -13.36
N GLY A 14 19.06 -1.19 -12.62
CA GLY A 14 19.06 0.23 -12.24
C GLY A 14 18.42 1.18 -13.25
N SER A 15 17.60 0.65 -14.18
CA SER A 15 16.90 1.48 -15.17
C SER A 15 15.85 2.37 -14.53
N HIS A 16 16.06 3.68 -14.61
CA HIS A 16 15.09 4.68 -14.14
C HIS A 16 13.82 4.70 -15.02
N GLY A 17 13.95 4.44 -16.32
CA GLY A 17 12.78 4.37 -17.22
C GLY A 17 11.89 3.16 -16.93
N ALA A 18 12.46 2.05 -16.45
CA ALA A 18 11.68 0.91 -16.00
C ALA A 18 10.90 1.24 -14.70
N PHE A 19 11.54 1.98 -13.78
CA PHE A 19 10.88 2.47 -12.58
C PHE A 19 9.69 3.38 -12.91
N GLU A 20 9.88 4.35 -13.80
CA GLU A 20 8.81 5.26 -14.25
C GLU A 20 7.64 4.49 -14.87
N SER A 21 7.95 3.52 -15.75
CA SER A 21 6.93 2.66 -16.37
C SER A 21 6.14 1.85 -15.33
N ILE A 22 6.81 1.31 -14.30
CA ILE A 22 6.15 0.59 -13.20
C ILE A 22 5.33 1.54 -12.34
N PHE A 23 5.84 2.74 -12.06
CA PHE A 23 5.15 3.75 -11.28
C PHE A 23 3.84 4.15 -11.95
N ASP A 24 3.90 4.58 -13.21
CA ASP A 24 2.73 5.03 -13.97
C ASP A 24 1.67 3.93 -14.11
N ALA A 25 2.10 2.67 -14.29
CA ALA A 25 1.19 1.55 -14.46
C ALA A 25 0.47 1.15 -13.15
N HIS A 26 1.05 1.42 -11.98
CA HIS A 26 0.59 0.84 -10.72
C HIS A 26 0.31 1.85 -9.60
N VAL A 27 0.62 3.14 -9.76
CA VAL A 27 0.43 4.16 -8.72
C VAL A 27 -1.03 4.26 -8.24
N ASP A 28 -2.00 4.27 -9.16
CA ASP A 28 -3.43 4.33 -8.82
C ASP A 28 -3.90 3.10 -8.05
N PHE A 29 -3.36 1.93 -8.39
CA PHE A 29 -3.66 0.68 -7.69
C PHE A 29 -3.11 0.72 -6.25
N VAL A 30 -1.86 1.11 -6.08
CA VAL A 30 -1.21 1.24 -4.76
C VAL A 30 -1.95 2.28 -3.92
N PHE A 31 -2.26 3.45 -4.50
CA PHE A 31 -3.01 4.51 -3.83
C PHE A 31 -4.39 4.02 -3.39
N GLY A 32 -5.15 3.35 -4.26
CA GLY A 32 -6.47 2.82 -3.93
C GLY A 32 -6.43 1.79 -2.78
N VAL A 33 -5.42 0.92 -2.76
CA VAL A 33 -5.21 -0.03 -1.65
C VAL A 33 -4.86 0.71 -0.36
N ALA A 34 -3.93 1.68 -0.41
CA ALA A 34 -3.52 2.46 0.75
C ALA A 34 -4.70 3.27 1.31
N PHE A 35 -5.42 3.99 0.46
CA PHE A 35 -6.58 4.80 0.83
C PHE A 35 -7.71 3.98 1.44
N ARG A 36 -8.01 2.78 0.91
CA ARG A 36 -9.00 1.88 1.53
C ARG A 36 -8.59 1.44 2.94
N ARG A 37 -7.29 1.42 3.25
CA ARG A 37 -6.77 1.04 4.56
C ARG A 37 -6.66 2.21 5.53
N THR A 38 -6.39 3.42 5.05
CA THR A 38 -6.15 4.60 5.89
C THR A 38 -7.35 5.53 5.99
N GLY A 39 -8.18 5.63 4.95
CA GLY A 39 -9.23 6.66 4.82
C GLY A 39 -8.69 8.09 4.69
N SER A 40 -7.37 8.28 4.69
CA SER A 40 -6.69 9.56 4.62
C SER A 40 -5.87 9.66 3.35
N ARG A 41 -6.11 10.72 2.57
CA ARG A 41 -5.37 11.00 1.34
C ARG A 41 -3.88 11.22 1.61
N ALA A 42 -3.56 12.02 2.62
CA ALA A 42 -2.18 12.34 2.98
C ALA A 42 -1.40 11.08 3.37
N GLU A 43 -1.98 10.24 4.24
CA GLU A 43 -1.33 8.98 4.63
C GLU A 43 -1.20 8.00 3.45
N ALA A 44 -2.17 7.98 2.53
CA ALA A 44 -2.09 7.15 1.35
C ALA A 44 -0.97 7.60 0.41
N GLU A 45 -0.78 8.91 0.20
CA GLU A 45 0.33 9.47 -0.59
C GLU A 45 1.69 9.13 0.05
N ASP A 46 1.83 9.24 1.37
CA ASP A 46 3.05 8.85 2.09
C ASP A 46 3.34 7.34 1.93
N ILE A 47 2.33 6.48 2.06
CA ILE A 47 2.48 5.04 1.86
C ILE A 47 2.88 4.74 0.41
N VAL A 48 2.28 5.41 -0.58
CA VAL A 48 2.67 5.25 -1.99
C VAL A 48 4.16 5.52 -2.17
N ALA A 49 4.64 6.66 -1.64
CA ALA A 49 6.06 7.01 -1.72
C ALA A 49 6.96 5.93 -1.08
N GLU A 50 6.57 5.40 0.09
CA GLU A 50 7.33 4.35 0.78
C GLU A 50 7.27 3.00 0.05
N VAL A 51 6.15 2.63 -0.58
CA VAL A 51 6.02 1.41 -1.39
C VAL A 51 6.99 1.46 -2.57
N PHE A 52 7.02 2.57 -3.33
CA PHE A 52 7.90 2.69 -4.48
C PHE A 52 9.37 2.89 -4.07
N GLY A 53 9.64 3.50 -2.91
CA GLY A 53 10.98 3.47 -2.31
C GLY A 53 11.43 2.04 -1.97
N GLU A 54 10.53 1.21 -1.43
CA GLU A 54 10.82 -0.20 -1.16
C GLU A 54 11.03 -1.00 -2.44
N LEU A 55 10.24 -0.73 -3.48
CA LEU A 55 10.41 -1.32 -4.81
C LEU A 55 11.83 -1.08 -5.32
N TRP A 56 12.30 0.18 -5.28
CA TRP A 56 13.66 0.51 -5.72
C TRP A 56 14.73 -0.15 -4.85
N ARG A 57 14.54 -0.20 -3.54
CA ARG A 57 15.49 -0.80 -2.59
C ARG A 57 15.57 -2.32 -2.72
N GLN A 58 14.49 -2.98 -3.10
CA GLN A 58 14.39 -4.44 -3.21
C GLN A 58 14.44 -4.94 -4.65
N ARG A 59 14.64 -4.06 -5.64
CA ARG A 59 14.57 -4.35 -7.09
C ARG A 59 15.31 -5.64 -7.53
N GLU A 60 16.43 -5.98 -6.90
CA GLU A 60 17.24 -7.18 -7.22
C GLU A 60 16.67 -8.49 -6.65
N HIS A 61 15.64 -8.41 -5.80
CA HIS A 61 15.07 -9.54 -5.05
C HIS A 61 13.57 -9.72 -5.27
N ILE A 62 12.93 -8.89 -6.10
CA ILE A 62 11.50 -8.98 -6.35
C ILE A 62 11.23 -10.04 -7.41
N GLU A 63 10.52 -11.08 -7.01
CA GLU A 63 10.03 -12.11 -7.92
C GLU A 63 8.54 -11.92 -8.20
N VAL A 64 8.18 -11.95 -9.48
CA VAL A 64 6.80 -11.92 -9.91
C VAL A 64 6.24 -13.33 -9.91
N ARG A 65 5.07 -13.51 -9.31
CA ARG A 65 4.31 -14.76 -9.44
C ARG A 65 3.18 -14.56 -10.43
N HIS A 66 3.08 -15.44 -11.42
CA HIS A 66 2.06 -15.39 -12.47
C HIS A 66 2.11 -14.12 -13.33
N GLY A 67 3.29 -13.53 -13.54
CA GLY A 67 3.49 -12.40 -14.45
C GLY A 67 2.86 -11.06 -14.04
N SER A 68 2.43 -10.90 -12.77
CA SER A 68 1.95 -9.61 -12.26
C SER A 68 2.62 -9.16 -10.97
N LEU A 69 3.05 -7.90 -10.92
CA LEU A 69 3.65 -7.22 -9.77
C LEU A 69 2.61 -6.80 -8.70
N LYS A 70 1.32 -6.77 -9.07
CA LYS A 70 0.22 -6.35 -8.19
C LYS A 70 0.14 -7.09 -6.85
N PRO A 71 0.34 -8.42 -6.75
CA PRO A 71 0.31 -9.12 -5.47
C PRO A 71 1.40 -8.64 -4.50
N TRP A 72 2.62 -8.42 -5.01
CA TRP A 72 3.73 -7.89 -4.19
C TRP A 72 3.42 -6.47 -3.73
N LEU A 73 2.95 -5.61 -4.64
CA LEU A 73 2.56 -4.23 -4.31
C LEU A 73 1.45 -4.19 -3.26
N ALA A 74 0.39 -4.98 -3.41
CA ALA A 74 -0.71 -5.03 -2.45
C ALA A 74 -0.27 -5.51 -1.06
N GLY A 75 0.63 -6.50 -1.03
CA GLY A 75 1.22 -7.03 0.20
C GLY A 75 2.07 -5.99 0.93
N THR A 76 3.01 -5.36 0.21
CA THR A 76 3.88 -4.29 0.74
C THR A 76 3.06 -3.10 1.22
N THR A 77 2.10 -2.63 0.42
CA THR A 77 1.18 -1.54 0.78
C THR A 77 0.40 -1.85 2.05
N SER A 78 -0.17 -3.07 2.16
CA SER A 78 -0.92 -3.48 3.34
C SER A 78 -0.04 -3.55 4.59
N ASN A 79 1.21 -4.02 4.46
CA ASN A 79 2.15 -4.07 5.56
C ASN A 79 2.55 -2.66 6.03
N LEU A 80 2.84 -1.76 5.10
CA LEU A 80 3.17 -0.37 5.40
C LEU A 80 2.01 0.37 6.04
N ALA A 81 0.80 0.28 5.48
CA ALA A 81 -0.40 0.84 6.10
C ALA A 81 -0.56 0.33 7.56
N ARG A 82 -0.36 -0.98 7.79
CA ARG A 82 -0.42 -1.55 9.15
C ARG A 82 0.68 -1.02 10.09
N LYS A 83 1.84 -0.62 9.57
CA LYS A 83 2.91 0.02 10.36
C LYS A 83 2.54 1.47 10.69
N TYR A 84 2.01 2.24 9.72
CA TYR A 84 1.52 3.60 9.94
C TYR A 84 0.48 3.64 11.05
N TRP A 85 -0.57 2.82 10.96
CA TRP A 85 -1.60 2.71 12.00
C TRP A 85 -1.02 2.42 13.39
N ARG A 86 -0.08 1.46 13.50
CA ARG A 86 0.57 1.16 14.79
C ARG A 86 1.42 2.31 15.32
N SER A 87 2.03 3.08 14.44
CA SER A 87 2.83 4.24 14.81
C SER A 87 1.94 5.40 15.27
N THR A 88 0.86 5.68 14.54
CA THR A 88 -0.15 6.68 14.88
C THR A 88 -0.83 6.32 16.21
N THR A 89 -1.32 5.09 16.41
CA THR A 89 -1.87 4.67 17.71
C THR A 89 -0.84 4.79 18.85
N ARG A 90 0.45 4.56 18.61
CA ARG A 90 1.49 4.77 19.64
C ARG A 90 1.74 6.24 19.93
N ARG A 91 1.79 7.09 18.90
CA ARG A 91 1.94 8.54 19.03
C ARG A 91 0.70 9.13 19.71
N ASP A 92 -0.49 8.76 19.27
CA ASP A 92 -1.75 9.18 19.89
C ASP A 92 -1.83 8.67 21.31
N ARG A 93 -1.43 7.43 21.63
CA ARG A 93 -1.35 6.97 23.04
C ARG A 93 -0.24 7.63 23.84
N ALA A 94 0.79 8.19 23.20
CA ALA A 94 1.83 8.95 23.89
C ALA A 94 1.36 10.38 24.13
N VAL A 95 0.74 11.02 23.13
CA VAL A 95 0.07 12.33 23.21
C VAL A 95 -1.08 12.28 24.20
N VAL A 96 -1.89 11.23 24.20
CA VAL A 96 -2.92 10.97 25.21
C VAL A 96 -2.31 10.60 26.55
N ARG A 97 -1.11 10.01 26.67
CA ARG A 97 -0.48 9.81 28.00
C ARG A 97 0.12 11.10 28.58
N LEU A 98 0.71 11.93 27.71
CA LEU A 98 1.18 13.27 28.05
C LEU A 98 -0.02 14.20 28.32
N GLY A 99 -1.09 14.03 27.56
CA GLY A 99 -2.35 14.77 27.58
C GLY A 99 -3.40 14.21 28.53
N SER A 100 -3.27 13.00 29.07
CA SER A 100 -4.10 12.44 30.15
C SER A 100 -3.67 12.98 31.51
N ARG A 101 -2.75 13.93 31.53
CA ARG A 101 -2.67 14.96 32.57
C ARG A 101 -3.80 16.01 32.44
N THR A 102 -4.57 15.98 31.36
CA THR A 102 -5.54 16.99 30.95
C THR A 102 -6.72 16.42 30.15
N GLU A 103 -7.29 15.29 30.60
CA GLU A 103 -8.58 14.72 30.15
C GLU A 103 -8.56 13.74 28.96
N ALA A 104 -9.32 12.66 29.14
CA ALA A 104 -9.46 11.54 28.23
C ALA A 104 -10.89 11.48 27.70
N VAL A 105 -11.09 11.51 26.38
CA VAL A 105 -12.15 10.79 25.64
C VAL A 105 -11.71 10.73 24.17
N CYS A 106 -11.67 9.54 23.57
CA CYS A 106 -11.97 9.34 22.15
C CYS A 106 -12.74 8.03 22.00
N GLU A 107 -13.95 8.15 21.45
CA GLU A 107 -14.88 7.05 21.20
C GLU A 107 -14.34 6.05 20.18
N ASP A 108 -14.72 4.80 20.44
CA ASP A 108 -14.38 3.58 19.73
C ASP A 108 -15.00 3.57 18.32
N PHE A 109 -14.15 3.53 17.28
CA PHE A 109 -14.57 3.18 15.93
C PHE A 109 -13.79 1.94 15.47
N THR A 110 -14.16 0.79 16.02
CA THR A 110 -14.05 -0.47 15.28
C THR A 110 -15.25 -0.58 14.35
N ASP A 111 -15.10 -0.24 13.06
CA ASP A 111 -15.97 -0.81 12.03
C ASP A 111 -15.18 -1.81 11.18
N GLN A 112 -15.41 -3.08 11.52
CA GLN A 112 -14.92 -4.24 10.81
C GLN A 112 -15.83 -4.48 9.60
N SER A 113 -15.48 -3.88 8.45
CA SER A 113 -16.14 -4.18 7.18
C SER A 113 -15.17 -4.85 6.19
N VAL A 114 -14.98 -6.16 6.38
CA VAL A 114 -14.61 -7.09 5.30
C VAL A 114 -15.89 -7.78 4.83
N ALA A 115 -16.54 -7.22 3.82
CA ALA A 115 -17.64 -7.88 3.12
C ALA A 115 -17.56 -7.60 1.61
N ARG A 116 -17.07 -8.63 0.90
CA ARG A 116 -17.40 -9.10 -0.45
C ARG A 116 -17.45 -8.07 -1.59
N ILE A 117 -16.51 -8.23 -2.52
CA ILE A 117 -16.78 -8.02 -3.94
C ILE A 117 -16.47 -9.35 -4.63
N ASP A 118 -17.47 -10.22 -4.74
CA ASP A 118 -17.47 -11.27 -5.76
C ASP A 118 -18.02 -10.63 -7.04
N GLY A 119 -17.12 -10.25 -7.94
CA GLY A 119 -17.44 -9.87 -9.30
C GLY A 119 -17.40 -11.11 -10.18
N ALA A 120 -18.57 -11.72 -10.44
CA ALA A 120 -18.72 -12.70 -11.52
C ALA A 120 -20.16 -12.76 -12.01
N SER A 121 -20.61 -11.70 -12.70
CA SER A 121 -21.75 -11.80 -13.61
C SER A 121 -21.31 -12.60 -14.84
N ARG A 122 -21.57 -13.91 -14.85
CA ARG A 122 -21.63 -14.70 -16.08
C ARG A 122 -23.08 -14.76 -16.53
N LEU A 123 -23.38 -14.02 -17.60
CA LEU A 123 -24.58 -14.19 -18.41
C LEU A 123 -24.63 -15.62 -18.94
N GLN A 124 -25.77 -16.26 -18.75
CA GLN A 124 -26.13 -17.56 -19.32
C GLN A 124 -26.43 -17.39 -20.82
N LEU A 125 -25.99 -18.36 -21.62
CA LEU A 125 -26.68 -18.79 -22.83
C LEU A 125 -27.55 -19.99 -22.45
#